data_AF-J0QHV8-F1
#
_entry.id   AF-J0QHV8-F1
#
_cell.length_a   1.000
_cell.length_b   1.000
_cell.length_c   1.000
_cell.angle_alpha   90.00
_cell.angle_beta   90.00
_cell.angle_gamma   90.00
#
_symmetry.space_group_name_H-M   'P 1'
#
loop_
_entity.id
_entity.type
_entity.pdbx_description
1 polymer ?
#
loop_
_entity_poly.entity_id
_entity_poly.type
_entity_poly.pdbx_seq_one_letter_code
_entity_poly.pdbx_strand_id
1 'polypeptide(L)'
;MDKQILINSDEILLVVYGDDQHIGESGPLDESQILEIVDEADDTVQIFRINPSENSCEDISEDLAEAYIKENFELLYEDSKVDPYIYESNAYHRFLDDIADEKYNDAVYGTYEQQHRLRLCDVL
;
A
#
# COMPACT_ATOMS: atom_id res chain seq x y z
N MET A 1 5.13 -8.59 -9.62
CA MET A 1 6.59 -8.60 -9.43
C MET A 1 6.81 -7.61 -8.31
N ASP A 2 7.35 -8.04 -7.17
CA ASP A 2 7.64 -7.11 -6.08
C ASP A 2 8.68 -6.09 -6.59
N LYS A 3 8.21 -4.87 -6.83
CA LYS A 3 9.07 -3.76 -7.26
C LYS A 3 9.79 -3.30 -5.99
N GLN A 4 11.08 -3.62 -5.88
CA GLN A 4 11.86 -3.16 -4.73
C GLN A 4 11.95 -1.63 -4.76
N ILE A 5 11.44 -1.00 -3.71
CA ILE A 5 11.47 0.45 -3.53
C ILE A 5 12.74 0.76 -2.72
N LEU A 6 13.77 1.29 -3.40
CA LEU A 6 15.05 1.65 -2.79
C LEU A 6 15.48 3.04 -3.27
N ILE A 7 16.00 3.86 -2.37
CA ILE A 7 16.61 5.15 -2.70
C ILE A 7 18.12 4.92 -2.74
N ASN A 8 18.75 5.16 -3.89
CA ASN A 8 20.20 5.02 -4.03
C ASN A 8 20.94 6.14 -3.27
N SER A 9 22.23 5.95 -3.00
CA SER A 9 23.06 6.97 -2.30
C SER A 9 23.14 8.33 -3.01
N ASP A 10 22.89 8.36 -4.31
CA ASP A 10 22.84 9.57 -5.13
C ASP A 10 21.41 10.10 -5.34
N GLU A 11 20.41 9.46 -4.74
CA GLU A 11 19.01 9.83 -4.83
C GLU A 11 18.49 10.42 -3.52
N ILE A 12 17.38 11.13 -3.62
CA ILE A 12 16.72 11.82 -2.51
C ILE A 12 15.28 11.32 -2.45
N LEU A 13 14.84 10.92 -1.26
CA LEU A 13 13.44 10.74 -0.92
C LEU A 13 12.85 12.10 -0.57
N LEU A 14 11.75 12.48 -1.21
CA LEU A 14 10.98 13.66 -0.86
C LEU A 14 9.56 13.25 -0.46
N VAL A 15 9.22 13.46 0.80
CA VAL A 15 7.88 13.24 1.35
C VAL A 15 7.19 14.60 1.49
N VAL A 16 5.99 14.73 0.92
CA VAL A 16 5.19 15.96 0.94
C VAL A 16 3.96 15.76 1.79
N TYR A 17 3.73 16.71 2.69
CA TYR A 17 2.63 16.71 3.64
C TYR A 17 1.49 17.61 3.17
N GLY A 18 0.30 17.43 3.75
CA GLY A 18 -0.89 18.23 3.44
C GLY A 18 -0.82 19.71 3.83
N ASP A 19 0.15 20.13 4.64
CA ASP A 19 0.27 21.49 5.17
C ASP A 19 1.47 22.28 4.60
N ASP A 20 1.84 21.98 3.35
CA ASP A 20 3.00 22.55 2.63
C ASP A 20 4.36 22.23 3.25
N GLN A 21 4.42 21.35 4.27
CA GLN A 21 5.68 20.81 4.79
C GLN A 21 6.23 19.73 3.86
N HIS A 22 7.53 19.46 4.01
CA HIS A 22 8.20 18.36 3.32
C HIS A 22 9.40 17.88 4.13
N ILE A 23 9.70 16.58 4.02
CA ILE A 23 10.94 15.96 4.50
C ILE A 23 11.71 15.47 3.28
N GLY A 24 12.99 15.82 3.23
CA GLY A 24 13.92 15.38 2.21
C GLY A 24 15.06 14.61 2.83
N GLU A 25 15.15 13.31 2.55
CA GLU A 25 16.20 12.43 3.06
C GLU A 25 17.07 11.90 1.92
N SER A 26 18.39 11.91 2.12
CA SER A 26 19.32 11.37 1.13
C SER A 26 19.48 9.87 1.34
N GLY A 27 19.60 9.13 0.24
CA GLY A 27 19.88 7.70 0.31
C GLY A 27 21.27 7.37 0.87
N PRO A 28 21.56 6.08 1.07
CA PRO A 28 20.73 4.94 0.69
C PRO A 28 19.63 4.64 1.71
N LEU A 29 18.41 4.38 1.23
CA LEU A 29 17.28 3.96 2.06
C LEU A 29 16.62 2.72 1.47
N ASP A 30 16.39 1.72 2.31
CA ASP A 30 15.61 0.54 1.97
C ASP A 30 14.10 0.78 2.22
N GLU A 31 13.25 -0.04 1.61
CA GLU A 31 11.77 0.04 1.68
C GLU A 31 11.24 0.22 3.12
N SER A 32 11.72 -0.58 4.07
CA SER A 32 11.31 -0.49 5.47
C SER A 32 11.67 0.85 6.12
N GLN A 33 12.80 1.46 5.74
CA GLN A 33 13.20 2.76 6.26
C GLN A 33 12.37 3.88 5.64
N ILE A 34 12.03 3.75 4.35
CA ILE A 34 11.13 4.69 3.67
C ILE A 34 9.77 4.67 4.34
N LEU A 35 9.23 3.47 4.61
CA LEU A 35 7.95 3.31 5.31
C LEU A 35 8.00 3.89 6.72
N GLU A 36 9.08 3.71 7.48
CA GLU A 36 9.24 4.32 8.82
C GLU A 36 9.21 5.85 8.77
N ILE A 37 9.88 6.47 7.78
CA ILE A 37 9.88 7.93 7.57
C ILE A 37 8.48 8.44 7.19
N VAL A 38 7.75 7.66 6.39
CA VAL A 38 6.40 7.99 5.93
C VAL A 38 5.35 7.75 7.03
N ASP A 39 5.54 6.77 7.90
CA ASP A 39 4.63 6.47 9.02
C ASP A 39 4.80 7.45 10.18
N GLU A 40 6.00 8.02 10.38
CA GLU A 40 6.20 9.17 11.28
C GLU A 40 5.42 10.42 10.81
N ALA A 41 4.95 10.40 9.57
CA ALA A 41 4.33 11.48 8.84
C ALA A 41 2.81 11.26 8.66
N ASP A 42 2.03 11.47 9.74
CA ASP A 42 0.56 11.28 9.87
C ASP A 42 -0.35 12.01 8.84
N ASP A 43 0.21 12.70 7.84
CA ASP A 43 -0.49 13.45 6.78
C ASP A 43 0.26 13.42 5.44
N THR A 44 0.92 12.30 5.13
CA THR A 44 1.65 12.14 3.86
C THR A 44 0.70 12.13 2.68
N VAL A 45 0.92 13.02 1.71
CA VAL A 45 0.11 13.15 0.49
C VAL A 45 0.83 12.61 -0.74
N GLN A 46 2.12 12.91 -0.88
CA GLN A 46 2.91 12.49 -2.04
C GLN A 46 4.33 12.14 -1.66
N ILE A 47 4.91 11.18 -2.39
CA ILE A 47 6.23 10.63 -2.12
C ILE A 47 6.97 10.53 -3.44
N PHE A 48 8.11 11.20 -3.53
CA PHE A 48 8.93 11.25 -4.73
C PHE A 48 10.31 10.66 -4.48
N ARG A 49 10.81 9.97 -5.51
CA ARG A 49 12.23 9.65 -5.66
C ARG A 49 12.84 10.62 -6.65
N ILE A 50 13.85 11.36 -6.20
CA ILE A 50 14.55 12.35 -7.00
C ILE A 50 15.96 11.86 -7.28
N ASN A 51 16.36 11.83 -8.54
CA ASN A 51 17.75 11.63 -8.93
C ASN A 51 18.32 12.95 -9.48
N PRO A 52 19.14 13.68 -8.71
CA PRO A 52 19.74 14.93 -9.16
C PRO A 52 20.73 14.75 -10.32
N SER A 53 21.40 13.59 -10.41
CA SER A 53 22.38 13.31 -11.46
C SER A 53 21.72 13.17 -12.83
N GLU A 54 20.55 12.51 -12.87
CA GLU A 54 19.76 12.32 -14.10
C GLU A 54 18.68 13.39 -14.30
N ASN A 55 18.52 14.29 -13.31
CA ASN A 55 17.45 15.28 -13.25
C ASN A 55 16.06 14.63 -13.43
N SER A 56 15.85 13.49 -12.77
CA SER A 56 14.60 12.74 -12.79
C SER A 56 13.86 12.88 -11.45
N CYS A 57 12.54 12.83 -11.54
CA CYS A 57 11.62 12.82 -10.41
C CYS A 57 10.54 11.77 -10.72
N GLU A 58 10.53 10.69 -9.94
CA GLU A 58 9.55 9.61 -10.03
C GLU A 58 8.60 9.71 -8.83
N ASP A 59 7.30 9.68 -9.09
CA ASP A 59 6.28 9.52 -8.06
C ASP A 59 6.19 8.04 -7.68
N ILE A 60 6.48 7.74 -6.42
CA ILE A 60 6.51 6.38 -5.87
C ILE A 60 5.38 6.14 -4.85
N SER A 61 4.41 7.06 -4.73
CA SER A 61 3.29 6.95 -3.79
C SER A 61 2.45 5.70 -4.02
N GLU A 62 2.14 5.38 -5.28
CA GLU A 62 1.34 4.21 -5.62
C GLU A 62 2.08 2.90 -5.29
N ASP A 63 3.38 2.83 -5.61
CA ASP A 63 4.21 1.65 -5.32
C ASP A 63 4.30 1.42 -3.79
N LEU A 64 4.46 2.50 -3.01
CA LEU A 64 4.48 2.42 -1.54
C LEU A 64 3.11 2.07 -0.96
N ALA A 65 2.02 2.58 -1.53
CA ALA A 65 0.68 2.20 -1.10
C ALA A 65 0.40 0.71 -1.34
N GLU A 66 0.83 0.16 -2.48
CA GLU A 66 0.75 -1.28 -2.77
C GLU A 66 1.55 -2.10 -1.76
N ALA A 67 2.79 -1.69 -1.45
CA ALA A 67 3.62 -2.33 -0.44
C ALA A 67 2.95 -2.31 0.95
N TYR A 68 2.46 -1.14 1.37
CA TYR A 68 1.79 -0.97 2.66
C TYR A 68 0.56 -1.87 2.79
N ILE A 69 -0.30 -1.92 1.76
CA ILE A 69 -1.49 -2.77 1.77
C ILE A 69 -1.11 -4.24 1.84
N LYS A 70 -0.07 -4.66 1.11
CA LYS A 70 0.37 -6.04 1.09
C LYS A 70 0.93 -6.48 2.46
N GLU A 71 1.66 -5.61 3.14
CA GLU A 71 2.19 -5.88 4.48
C GLU A 71 1.09 -5.85 5.57
N ASN A 72 0.10 -4.98 5.41
CA ASN A 72 -0.97 -4.79 6.38
C ASN A 72 -2.30 -5.45 5.99
N PHE A 73 -2.30 -6.33 4.99
CA PHE A 73 -3.52 -6.90 4.39
C PHE A 73 -4.47 -7.52 5.43
N GLU A 74 -3.93 -8.23 6.42
CA GLU A 74 -4.72 -8.87 7.49
C GLU A 74 -5.27 -7.90 8.54
N LEU A 75 -4.74 -6.68 8.59
CA LEU A 75 -5.07 -5.64 9.58
C LEU A 75 -5.90 -4.52 8.99
N LEU A 76 -6.01 -4.44 7.67
CA LEU A 76 -6.79 -3.44 6.95
C LEU A 76 -8.24 -3.90 6.76
N TYR A 77 -9.16 -2.95 6.98
CA TYR A 77 -10.59 -3.10 6.80
C TYR A 77 -11.13 -1.89 6.04
N GLU A 78 -12.37 -1.99 5.57
CA GLU A 78 -13.06 -0.91 4.84
C GLU A 78 -13.07 0.43 5.61
N ASP A 79 -13.14 0.38 6.94
CA ASP A 79 -13.16 1.56 7.82
C ASP A 79 -11.78 1.90 8.43
N SER A 80 -10.69 1.27 7.96
CA SER A 80 -9.35 1.55 8.48
C SER A 80 -8.93 2.98 8.17
N LYS A 81 -8.45 3.70 9.20
CA LYS A 81 -7.83 5.02 9.00
C LYS A 81 -6.44 4.79 8.40
N VAL A 82 -6.26 5.21 7.16
CA VAL A 82 -4.99 5.18 6.42
C VAL A 82 -4.59 6.59 6.01
N ASP A 83 -3.31 6.78 5.70
CA ASP A 83 -2.81 8.08 5.25
C ASP A 83 -3.42 8.51 3.90
N PRO A 84 -3.44 9.82 3.61
CA PRO A 84 -4.03 10.34 2.37
C PRO A 84 -3.47 9.70 1.10
N TYR A 85 -2.15 9.50 1.00
CA TYR A 85 -1.53 8.88 -0.18
C TYR A 85 -1.99 7.42 -0.40
N ILE A 86 -2.31 6.70 0.68
CA ILE A 86 -2.85 5.34 0.60
C ILE A 86 -4.31 5.41 0.20
N TYR A 87 -5.10 6.26 0.87
CA TYR A 87 -6.53 6.41 0.62
C TYR A 87 -6.83 6.77 -0.85
N GLU A 88 -6.01 7.65 -1.44
CA GLU A 88 -6.18 8.08 -2.83
C GLU A 88 -5.53 7.13 -3.86
N SER A 89 -4.78 6.12 -3.42
CA SER A 89 -4.09 5.17 -4.31
C SER A 89 -5.05 4.24 -5.06
N ASN A 90 -4.66 3.79 -6.25
CA ASN A 90 -5.42 2.78 -6.97
C ASN A 90 -5.33 1.42 -6.28
N ALA A 91 -4.20 1.13 -5.62
CA ALA A 91 -4.00 -0.08 -4.83
C ALA A 91 -5.05 -0.22 -3.72
N TYR A 92 -5.31 0.86 -2.97
CA TYR A 92 -6.32 0.84 -1.91
C TYR A 92 -7.74 0.68 -2.45
N HIS A 93 -8.08 1.37 -3.55
CA HIS A 93 -9.38 1.19 -4.19
C HIS A 93 -9.59 -0.25 -4.69
N ARG A 94 -8.56 -0.89 -5.29
CA ARG A 94 -8.63 -2.30 -5.69
C ARG A 94 -8.83 -3.22 -4.49
N PHE A 95 -8.14 -2.95 -3.38
CA PHE A 95 -8.30 -3.70 -2.15
C PHE A 95 -9.73 -3.60 -1.60
N LEU A 96 -10.35 -2.42 -1.63
CA LEU A 96 -11.75 -2.24 -1.23
C LEU A 96 -12.72 -2.99 -2.16
N ASP A 97 -12.47 -2.94 -3.47
CA ASP A 97 -13.26 -3.70 -4.45
C ASP A 97 -13.16 -5.21 -4.20
N ASP A 98 -11.96 -5.74 -3.92
CA ASP A 98 -11.75 -7.15 -3.61
C ASP A 98 -12.52 -7.58 -2.35
N ILE A 99 -12.53 -6.75 -1.29
CA ILE A 99 -13.34 -6.98 -0.08
C ILE A 99 -14.84 -6.97 -0.41
N ALA A 100 -15.29 -6.04 -1.24
CA ALA A 100 -16.71 -5.94 -1.61
C ALA A 100 -17.16 -7.16 -2.43
N ASP A 101 -16.32 -7.63 -3.35
CA ASP A 101 -16.56 -8.82 -4.16
C ASP A 101 -16.58 -10.09 -3.29
N GLU A 102 -15.68 -10.21 -2.31
CA GLU A 102 -15.70 -11.31 -1.35
C GLU A 102 -17.00 -11.32 -0.53
N LYS A 103 -17.41 -10.17 0.02
CA LYS A 103 -18.69 -10.03 0.75
C LYS A 103 -19.89 -10.42 -0.10
N TYR A 104 -19.91 -10.01 -1.38
CA TYR A 104 -20.98 -10.38 -2.29
C TYR A 104 -20.99 -11.89 -2.56
N ASN A 105 -19.83 -12.49 -2.84
CA ASN A 105 -19.71 -13.92 -3.09
C ASN A 105 -20.15 -14.75 -1.87
N ASP A 106 -19.74 -14.34 -0.68
CA ASP A 106 -20.14 -14.97 0.57
C ASP A 106 -21.67 -14.86 0.81
N ALA A 107 -22.28 -13.72 0.47
CA ALA A 107 -23.73 -13.54 0.59
C ALA A 107 -24.53 -14.37 -0.43
N VAL A 108 -24.01 -14.55 -1.65
CA VAL A 108 -24.71 -15.26 -2.74
C VAL A 108 -24.51 -16.77 -2.66
N TYR A 109 -23.28 -17.20 -2.37
CA TYR A 109 -22.87 -18.62 -2.46
C TYR A 109 -22.59 -19.26 -1.09
N GLY A 110 -22.61 -18.48 -0.01
CA GLY A 110 -22.11 -18.90 1.30
C GLY A 110 -20.59 -18.69 1.40
N THR A 111 -20.03 -18.73 2.61
CA THR A 111 -18.58 -18.51 2.78
C THR A 111 -17.76 -19.56 2.06
N TYR A 112 -16.49 -19.27 1.74
CA TYR A 112 -15.58 -20.27 1.15
C TYR A 112 -15.60 -21.60 1.92
N GLU A 113 -15.56 -21.55 3.25
CA GLU A 113 -15.67 -22.74 4.10
C GLU A 113 -17.00 -23.48 3.92
N GLN A 114 -18.12 -22.77 3.77
CA GLN A 114 -19.44 -23.37 3.55
C GLN A 114 -19.56 -24.00 2.15
N GLN A 115 -18.98 -23.37 1.13
CA GLN A 115 -18.96 -23.86 -0.24
C GLN A 115 -18.11 -25.13 -0.37
N HIS A 116 -16.96 -25.17 0.31
CA HIS A 116 -16.00 -26.27 0.23
C HIS A 116 -16.11 -27.28 1.38
N ARG A 117 -17.13 -27.17 2.22
CA ARG A 117 -17.39 -28.16 3.26
C ARG A 117 -17.81 -29.49 2.64
N LEU A 118 -16.95 -30.50 2.79
CA LEU A 118 -17.28 -31.88 2.45
C LEU A 118 -18.57 -32.30 3.18
N ARG A 119 -19.56 -32.72 2.42
CA ARG A 119 -20.78 -33.32 2.97
C ARG A 119 -20.49 -34.80 3.22
N LEU A 120 -21.22 -35.40 4.16
CA LEU A 120 -21.15 -36.84 4.46
C LEU A 120 -21.35 -37.72 3.20
N CYS A 121 -22.03 -37.21 2.18
CA CYS A 121 -22.25 -37.87 0.90
C CYS A 121 -21.05 -37.80 -0.08
N ASP A 122 -20.08 -36.91 0.15
CA ASP A 122 -18.88 -36.77 -0.71
C ASP A 122 -17.75 -37.73 -0.30
N VAL A 123 -17.89 -38.40 0.85
CA VAL A 123 -16.87 -39.26 1.49
C VAL A 123 -17.30 -40.74 1.50
N LEU A 124 -18.47 -41.06 0.92
CA LEU A 124 -19.01 -42.43 0.78
C LEU A 124 -18.93 -42.90 -0.67
#